data_AF-A0A315B6C0-F1
#
_entry.id   AF-A0A315B6C0-F1
#
_cell.length_a   1.000
_cell.length_b   1.000
_cell.length_c   1.000
_cell.angle_alpha   90.00
_cell.angle_beta   90.00
_cell.angle_gamma   90.00
#
_symmetry.space_group_name_H-M   'P 1'
#
loop_
_entity.id
_entity.type
_entity.pdbx_description
1 polymer ?
#
loop_
_entity_poly.entity_id
_entity_poly.type
_entity_poly.pdbx_seq_one_letter_code
_entity_poly.pdbx_strand_id
1 'polypeptide(L)'
;MKKTIISLLAVAALSGCTTQTALINGHDGALAKEDMQTFFVGGLGQAQSMNASEVCGGIDKVAKVERTSSPLNVLLNFLTQGIYSPQDAKVYCRK
;
A
#
# COMPACT_ATOMS: atom_id res chain seq x y z
N MET A 1 -33.69 -0.95 13.20
CA MET A 1 -32.32 -0.62 13.69
C MET A 1 -31.42 -1.86 13.84
N LYS A 2 -31.82 -2.94 14.51
CA LYS A 2 -30.96 -4.14 14.63
C LYS A 2 -30.61 -4.80 13.28
N LYS A 3 -31.58 -4.88 12.35
CA LYS A 3 -31.37 -5.40 10.98
C LYS A 3 -30.45 -4.53 10.12
N THR A 4 -30.51 -3.21 10.29
CA THR A 4 -29.65 -2.26 9.55
C THR A 4 -28.21 -2.28 10.06
N ILE A 5 -28.00 -2.44 11.36
CA ILE A 5 -26.66 -2.60 11.95
C ILE A 5 -25.99 -3.88 11.44
N ILE A 6 -26.72 -5.00 11.40
CA ILE A 6 -26.19 -6.29 10.89
C ILE A 6 -25.78 -6.16 9.42
N SER A 7 -26.60 -5.50 8.60
CA SER A 7 -26.28 -5.27 7.18
C SER A 7 -25.03 -4.41 7.00
N LEU A 8 -24.85 -3.35 7.80
CA LEU A 8 -23.69 -2.48 7.72
C LEU A 8 -22.40 -3.21 8.13
N LEU A 9 -22.49 -4.03 9.18
CA LEU A 9 -21.37 -4.85 9.65
C LEU A 9 -20.94 -5.89 8.60
N ALA A 10 -21.91 -6.50 7.90
CA ALA A 10 -21.63 -7.45 6.82
C ALA A 10 -20.91 -6.80 5.64
N VAL A 11 -21.29 -5.57 5.25
CA VAL A 11 -20.61 -4.82 4.19
C VAL A 11 -19.20 -4.42 4.60
N ALA A 12 -19.01 -3.96 5.85
CA ALA A 12 -17.68 -3.64 6.36
C ALA A 12 -16.75 -4.88 6.40
N ALA A 13 -17.29 -6.06 6.73
CA ALA A 13 -16.53 -7.31 6.72
C ALA A 13 -16.07 -7.75 5.32
N LEU A 14 -16.72 -7.26 4.26
CA LEU A 14 -16.33 -7.50 2.87
C LEU A 14 -15.28 -6.49 2.36
N SER A 15 -14.94 -5.46 3.14
CA SER A 15 -13.88 -4.52 2.79
C SER A 15 -12.50 -5.10 3.13
N GLY A 16 -11.61 -5.13 2.14
CA GLY A 16 -10.25 -5.65 2.28
C GLY A 16 -9.21 -4.58 2.01
N CYS A 17 -8.07 -4.67 2.69
CA CYS A 17 -6.86 -3.93 2.32
C CYS A 17 -6.31 -4.50 1.02
N THR A 18 -5.85 -3.64 0.11
CA THR A 18 -5.23 -4.06 -1.15
C THR A 18 -3.71 -3.99 -1.05
N THR A 19 -3.04 -5.03 -1.54
CA THR A 19 -1.58 -5.05 -1.73
C THR A 19 -1.31 -5.42 -3.19
N GLN A 20 -0.64 -4.53 -3.89
CA GLN A 20 -0.12 -4.77 -5.23
C GLN A 20 1.37 -5.08 -5.13
N THR A 21 1.75 -6.30 -5.48
CA THR A 21 3.14 -6.75 -5.49
C THR A 21 3.65 -6.83 -6.92
N ALA A 22 4.77 -6.17 -7.19
CA ALA A 22 5.53 -6.36 -8.42
C ALA A 22 6.78 -7.18 -8.12
N LEU A 23 6.84 -8.38 -8.70
CA LEU A 23 7.98 -9.28 -8.58
C LEU A 23 9.01 -8.89 -9.63
N ILE A 24 10.22 -8.59 -9.18
CA ILE A 24 11.34 -8.26 -10.07
C ILE A 24 12.19 -9.50 -10.28
N ASN A 25 12.39 -10.23 -9.20
CA ASN A 25 13.52 -11.12 -9.01
C ASN A 25 13.08 -12.20 -8.00
N GLY A 26 11.83 -12.64 -8.07
CA GLY A 26 11.28 -13.71 -7.22
C GLY A 26 10.66 -13.22 -5.91
N HIS A 27 10.20 -14.20 -5.13
CA HIS A 27 9.35 -13.96 -3.95
C HIS A 27 10.16 -13.79 -2.66
N ASP A 28 11.37 -14.34 -2.61
CA ASP A 28 12.22 -14.33 -1.42
C ASP A 28 13.02 -13.04 -1.31
N GLY A 29 12.66 -12.21 -0.33
CA GLY A 29 13.36 -10.98 0.01
C GLY A 29 12.97 -10.47 1.38
N ALA A 30 13.91 -9.85 2.08
CA ALA A 30 13.67 -9.20 3.36
C ALA A 30 13.19 -7.76 3.12
N LEU A 31 12.26 -7.28 3.96
CA LEU A 31 11.84 -5.88 3.93
C LEU A 31 13.05 -4.99 4.24
N ALA A 32 13.42 -4.14 3.29
CA ALA A 32 14.55 -3.23 3.42
C ALA A 32 14.11 -1.80 3.67
N LYS A 33 12.99 -1.38 3.06
CA LYS A 33 12.42 -0.05 3.26
C LYS A 33 10.91 -0.07 3.12
N GLU A 34 10.26 0.73 3.95
CA GLU A 34 8.83 1.02 3.91
C GLU A 34 8.66 2.53 4.03
N ASP A 35 7.88 3.12 3.13
CA ASP A 35 7.66 4.57 3.04
C ASP A 35 6.18 4.86 2.80
N MET A 36 5.56 5.63 3.70
CA MET A 36 4.16 6.01 3.59
C MET A 36 4.04 7.24 2.67
N GLN A 37 3.66 7.00 1.42
CA GLN A 37 3.61 8.03 0.41
C GLN A 37 2.26 8.70 0.36
N THR A 38 2.26 10.02 0.42
CA THR A 38 1.04 10.83 0.45
C THR A 38 0.55 11.12 -0.96
N PHE A 39 -0.75 10.91 -1.18
CA PHE A 39 -1.44 11.31 -2.39
C PHE A 39 -2.63 12.18 -1.98
N PHE A 40 -2.71 13.37 -2.56
CA PHE A 40 -3.81 14.30 -2.35
C PHE A 40 -4.84 14.15 -3.45
N VAL A 41 -6.09 13.98 -3.04
CA VAL A 41 -7.23 13.72 -3.92
C VAL A 41 -7.02 12.41 -4.68
N GLY A 42 -7.59 11.34 -4.14
CA GLY A 42 -7.53 10.01 -4.74
C GLY A 42 -7.98 10.02 -6.20
N GLY A 43 -7.24 9.31 -7.06
CA GLY A 43 -7.51 9.22 -8.49
C GLY A 43 -6.84 10.30 -9.34
N LEU A 44 -6.18 11.30 -8.73
CA LEU A 44 -5.26 12.17 -9.47
C LEU A 44 -3.95 11.42 -9.75
N GLY A 45 -3.41 11.59 -10.96
CA GLY A 45 -2.17 10.95 -11.44
C GLY A 45 -0.90 11.51 -10.81
N GLN A 46 -0.86 11.67 -9.49
CA GLN A 46 0.31 12.10 -8.75
C GLN A 46 1.34 10.96 -8.70
N ALA A 47 2.61 11.31 -8.81
CA ALA A 47 3.72 10.37 -8.76
C ALA A 47 4.56 10.60 -7.51
N GLN A 48 4.88 9.50 -6.84
CA GLN A 48 5.88 9.44 -5.77
C GLN A 48 6.83 8.30 -6.12
N SER A 49 8.12 8.58 -6.17
CA SER A 49 9.14 7.66 -6.65
C SER A 49 10.08 7.25 -5.52
N MET A 50 10.43 5.96 -5.49
CA MET A 50 11.49 5.44 -4.65
C MET A 50 12.38 4.55 -5.51
N ASN A 51 13.69 4.80 -5.48
CA ASN A 51 14.65 3.99 -6.21
C ASN A 51 14.95 2.70 -5.45
N ALA A 52 14.28 1.61 -5.82
CA ALA A 52 14.48 0.31 -5.18
C ALA A 52 15.93 -0.23 -5.35
N SER A 53 16.58 0.12 -6.46
CA SER A 53 17.96 -0.29 -6.75
C SER A 53 18.96 0.40 -5.83
N GLU A 54 18.75 1.69 -5.54
CA GLU A 54 19.54 2.41 -4.54
C GLU A 54 19.33 1.81 -3.14
N VAL A 55 18.09 1.46 -2.78
CA VAL A 55 17.77 0.82 -1.50
C VAL A 55 18.47 -0.54 -1.33
N CYS A 56 18.48 -1.37 -2.39
CA CYS A 56 19.08 -2.70 -2.34
C CYS A 56 20.56 -2.75 -2.76
N GLY A 57 21.14 -1.64 -3.24
CA GLY A 57 22.50 -1.60 -3.79
C GLY A 57 22.67 -2.35 -5.12
N GLY A 58 21.64 -2.32 -5.97
CA GLY A 58 21.63 -2.90 -7.33
C GLY A 58 20.25 -3.45 -7.74
N ILE A 59 19.94 -3.45 -9.04
CA ILE A 59 18.68 -4.03 -9.57
C ILE A 59 18.60 -5.54 -9.28
N ASP A 60 19.71 -6.26 -9.41
CA ASP A 60 19.76 -7.72 -9.21
C ASP A 60 19.43 -8.15 -7.77
N LYS A 61 19.54 -7.20 -6.82
CA LYS A 61 19.27 -7.39 -5.40
C LYS A 61 17.85 -7.00 -5.00
N VAL A 62 17.09 -6.31 -5.85
CA VAL A 62 15.67 -6.03 -5.59
C VAL A 62 14.91 -7.33 -5.79
N ALA A 63 14.20 -7.86 -4.80
CA ALA A 63 13.38 -9.07 -4.96
C ALA A 63 11.99 -8.71 -5.51
N LYS A 64 11.29 -7.84 -4.78
CA LYS A 64 9.94 -7.38 -5.08
C LYS A 64 9.71 -5.98 -4.51
N VAL A 65 8.75 -5.28 -5.08
CA VAL A 65 8.24 -4.02 -4.54
C VAL A 65 6.74 -4.16 -4.32
N GLU A 66 6.23 -3.55 -3.25
CA GLU A 66 4.82 -3.63 -2.90
C GLU A 66 4.23 -2.24 -2.70
N ARG A 67 2.98 -2.07 -3.13
CA ARG A 67 2.11 -0.96 -2.79
C ARG A 67 0.98 -1.49 -1.93
N THR A 68 0.88 -1.02 -0.69
CA THR A 68 -0.11 -1.51 0.28
C THR A 68 -0.93 -0.37 0.82
N SER A 69 -2.26 -0.57 0.85
CA SER A 69 -3.17 0.29 1.61
C SER A 69 -3.37 -0.32 2.99
N SER A 70 -2.60 0.13 3.99
CA SER A 70 -2.77 -0.31 5.38
C SER A 70 -4.09 0.19 5.99
N PRO A 71 -4.56 -0.41 7.11
CA PRO A 71 -5.79 0.02 7.77
C PRO A 71 -5.80 1.51 8.15
N LEU A 72 -4.64 2.04 8.56
CA LEU A 72 -4.49 3.47 8.88
C LEU A 72 -4.66 4.34 7.62
N ASN A 73 -4.07 3.93 6.50
CA ASN A 73 -4.22 4.62 5.22
C ASN A 73 -5.69 4.65 4.75
N VAL A 74 -6.40 3.53 4.88
CA VAL A 74 -7.83 3.44 4.55
C VAL A 74 -8.67 4.33 5.47
N LEU A 75 -8.39 4.33 6.78
CA LEU A 75 -9.09 5.19 7.74
C LEU A 75 -8.88 6.68 7.43
N LEU A 76 -7.65 7.09 7.14
CA LEU A 76 -7.32 8.47 6.78
C LEU A 76 -7.99 8.89 5.47
N ASN A 77 -7.99 8.02 4.47
CA ASN A 77 -8.70 8.22 3.21
C ASN A 77 -10.22 8.40 3.45
N PHE A 78 -10.82 7.59 4.32
CA PHE A 78 -12.24 7.69 4.66
C PHE A 78 -12.57 8.98 5.42
N LEU A 79 -11.81 9.31 6.46
CA LEU A 79 -12.03 10.52 7.28
C LEU A 79 -11.86 11.81 6.47
N THR A 80 -10.96 11.80 5.50
CA THR A 80 -10.73 12.95 4.61
C THR A 80 -11.55 12.90 3.33
N GLN A 81 -12.48 11.94 3.21
CA GLN A 81 -13.34 11.76 2.04
C GLN A 81 -12.57 11.71 0.70
N GLY A 82 -11.40 11.09 0.69
CA GLY A 82 -10.56 10.98 -0.50
C GLY A 82 -9.57 12.12 -0.71
N ILE A 83 -9.59 13.18 0.11
CA ILE A 83 -8.65 14.31 -0.03
C ILE A 83 -7.22 13.88 0.34
N TYR A 84 -7.07 12.96 1.29
CA TYR A 84 -5.77 12.44 1.70
C TYR A 84 -5.78 10.92 1.68
N SER A 85 -5.19 10.33 0.64
CA SER A 85 -5.20 8.90 0.36
C SER A 85 -3.78 8.32 0.37
N PRO A 86 -3.09 8.25 1.52
CA PRO A 86 -1.73 7.72 1.59
C PRO A 86 -1.68 6.23 1.21
N GLN A 87 -0.53 5.78 0.71
CA GLN A 87 -0.24 4.38 0.41
C GLN A 87 1.20 4.02 0.79
N ASP A 88 1.42 2.81 1.29
CA ASP A 88 2.74 2.36 1.71
C ASP A 88 3.49 1.79 0.50
N ALA A 89 4.71 2.25 0.26
CA ALA A 89 5.64 1.71 -0.72
C ALA A 89 6.70 0.88 0.01
N LYS A 90 6.77 -0.41 -0.29
CA LYS A 90 7.69 -1.34 0.35
C LYS A 90 8.69 -1.90 -0.66
N VAL A 91 9.95 -1.97 -0.27
CA VAL A 91 11.04 -2.56 -1.06
C VAL A 91 11.58 -3.75 -0.31
N TYR A 92 11.64 -4.88 -0.99
CA TYR A 92 12.21 -6.11 -0.48
C TYR A 92 13.50 -6.39 -1.23
N CYS A 93 14.60 -6.58 -0.49
CA CYS A 93 15.88 -6.95 -1.06
C CYS A 93 16.16 -8.43 -0.85
N ARG A 94 16.74 -9.07 -1.84
CA ARG A 94 17.37 -10.38 -1.69
C ARG A 94 18.54 -10.27 -0.71
N LYS A 95 18.82 -11.37 -0.01
CA LYS A 95 20.04 -11.49 0.79
C LYS A 95 21.28 -11.57 -0.09
#